data_AF-A0A163X6H8-F1
#
_entry.id   AF-A0A163X6H8-F1
#
_cell.length_a   1.000
_cell.length_b   1.000
_cell.length_c   1.000
_cell.angle_alpha   90.00
_cell.angle_beta   90.00
_cell.angle_gamma   90.00
#
_symmetry.space_group_name_H-M   'P 1'
#
loop_
_entity.id
_entity.type
_entity.pdbx_description
1 polymer ?
#
loop_
_entity_poly.entity_id
_entity_poly.type
_entity_poly.pdbx_seq_one_letter_code
_entity_poly.pdbx_strand_id
1 'polypeptide(L)'
;MTRIHHSVLYCSLAVFTLYGLHASAQTNERLLQERLISPAMYELLNRRGATTRAKRMEVVQEACAARELPPSDCESISGTRRLYQD
;
A
#
# COMPACT_ATOMS: atom_id res chain seq x y z
N MET A 1 -11.66 48.25 12.65
CA MET A 1 -11.60 46.93 13.34
C MET A 1 -11.81 45.80 12.32
N THR A 2 -10.80 45.52 11.49
CA THR A 2 -10.88 44.60 10.33
C THR A 2 -9.77 43.54 10.37
N ARG A 3 -9.30 43.19 11.58
CA ARG A 3 -8.23 42.19 11.78
C ARG A 3 -8.73 40.77 12.13
N ILE A 4 -10.02 40.62 12.45
CA ILE A 4 -10.57 39.37 13.01
C ILE A 4 -10.90 38.37 11.89
N HIS A 5 -11.30 38.84 10.71
CA HIS A 5 -11.72 37.97 9.58
C HIS A 5 -10.56 37.22 8.91
N HIS A 6 -9.32 37.67 9.02
CA HIS A 6 -8.18 37.01 8.39
C HIS A 6 -7.66 35.81 9.18
N SER A 7 -7.86 35.78 10.51
CA SER A 7 -7.41 34.64 11.33
C SER A 7 -8.30 33.40 11.15
N VAL A 8 -9.60 33.60 10.94
CA VAL A 8 -10.56 32.49 10.76
C VAL A 8 -10.38 31.82 9.40
N LEU A 9 -10.06 32.59 8.36
CA LEU A 9 -9.82 32.04 7.01
C LEU A 9 -8.58 31.13 6.97
N TYR A 10 -7.54 31.46 7.76
CA TYR A 10 -6.31 30.69 7.83
C TYR A 10 -6.48 29.34 8.55
N CYS A 11 -7.31 29.28 9.59
CA CYS A 11 -7.59 28.02 10.29
C CYS A 11 -8.37 27.03 9.42
N SER A 12 -9.27 27.50 8.57
CA SER A 12 -10.07 26.61 7.69
C SER A 12 -9.23 25.98 6.58
N LEU A 13 -8.26 26.72 6.02
CA LEU A 13 -7.37 26.21 4.96
C LEU A 13 -6.37 25.16 5.48
N ALA A 14 -5.97 25.25 6.75
CA ALA A 14 -5.04 24.29 7.36
C ALA A 14 -5.66 22.91 7.60
N VAL A 15 -6.99 22.82 7.74
CA VAL A 15 -7.67 21.53 7.94
C VAL A 15 -7.80 20.78 6.62
N PHE A 16 -8.05 21.46 5.49
CA PHE A 16 -8.21 20.80 4.20
C PHE A 16 -6.90 20.25 3.60
N THR A 17 -5.74 20.83 3.92
CA THR A 17 -4.45 20.34 3.42
C THR A 17 -3.96 19.05 4.10
N LEU A 18 -4.44 18.72 5.30
CA LEU A 18 -4.06 17.48 6.00
C LEU A 18 -4.81 16.23 5.51
N TYR A 19 -5.95 16.38 4.83
CA TYR A 19 -6.73 15.26 4.29
C TYR A 19 -6.48 14.98 2.80
N GLY A 20 -5.63 15.76 2.15
CA GLY A 20 -5.56 15.84 0.68
C GLY A 20 -4.77 14.76 -0.06
N LEU A 21 -3.91 13.95 0.58
CA LEU A 21 -2.99 13.07 -0.17
C LEU A 21 -2.63 11.75 0.55
N HIS A 22 -3.56 11.12 1.26
CA HIS A 22 -3.44 9.67 1.42
C HIS A 22 -3.97 9.03 0.13
N ALA A 23 -3.12 8.96 -0.90
CA ALA A 23 -3.27 7.93 -1.92
C ALA A 23 -3.42 6.62 -1.13
N SER A 24 -4.61 6.02 -1.15
CA SER A 24 -4.91 4.86 -0.31
C SER A 24 -4.02 3.73 -0.80
N ALA A 25 -2.87 3.54 -0.18
CA ALA A 25 -1.99 2.43 -0.49
C ALA A 25 -2.80 1.16 -0.27
N GLN A 26 -2.99 0.37 -1.33
CA GLN A 26 -3.76 -0.87 -1.25
C GLN A 26 -3.14 -1.77 -0.17
N THR A 27 -3.95 -2.15 0.82
CA THR A 27 -3.51 -2.96 1.95
C THR A 27 -3.39 -4.44 1.56
N ASN A 28 -2.68 -5.22 2.37
CA ASN A 28 -2.53 -6.66 2.13
C ASN A 28 -3.88 -7.37 2.22
N GLU A 29 -4.77 -6.92 3.11
CA GLU A 29 -6.14 -7.44 3.24
C GLU A 29 -6.94 -7.20 1.96
N ARG A 30 -6.83 -6.00 1.37
CA ARG A 30 -7.51 -5.67 0.11
C ARG A 30 -6.99 -6.53 -1.04
N LEU A 31 -5.68 -6.69 -1.14
CA LEU A 31 -5.06 -7.58 -2.13
C LEU A 31 -5.55 -9.04 -1.99
N LEU A 32 -5.72 -9.53 -0.75
CA LEU A 32 -6.25 -10.87 -0.51
C LEU A 32 -7.74 -10.98 -0.87
N GLN A 33 -8.55 -9.99 -0.48
CA GLN A 33 -9.99 -9.96 -0.78
C GLN A 33 -10.27 -9.96 -2.29
N GLU A 34 -9.47 -9.21 -3.03
CA GLU A 34 -9.55 -9.14 -4.50
C GLU A 34 -8.86 -10.34 -5.19
N ARG A 35 -8.31 -11.28 -4.41
CA ARG A 35 -7.59 -12.48 -4.89
C ARG A 35 -6.38 -12.16 -5.76
N LEU A 36 -5.74 -11.03 -5.49
CA LEU A 36 -4.55 -10.55 -6.19
C LEU A 36 -3.27 -11.15 -5.60
N ILE A 37 -3.36 -11.64 -4.37
CA ILE A 37 -2.34 -12.42 -3.69
C ILE A 37 -2.96 -13.67 -3.10
N SER A 38 -2.15 -14.73 -2.95
CA SER A 38 -2.55 -15.95 -2.27
C SER A 38 -2.62 -15.74 -0.74
N PRO A 39 -3.28 -16.64 0.01
CA PRO A 39 -3.22 -16.64 1.47
C PRO A 39 -1.78 -16.76 2.02
N ALA A 40 -0.93 -17.58 1.40
CA ALA A 40 0.47 -17.75 1.81
C ALA A 40 1.28 -16.46 1.65
N MET A 41 1.05 -15.75 0.54
CA MET A 41 1.63 -14.44 0.29
C MET A 41 1.15 -13.41 1.32
N TYR A 42 -0.15 -13.36 1.62
CA TYR A 42 -0.72 -12.47 2.63
C TYR A 42 -0.06 -12.66 4.00
N GLU A 43 0.07 -13.91 4.47
CA GLU A 43 0.70 -14.24 5.74
C GLU A 43 2.17 -13.81 5.78
N LEU A 44 2.93 -14.06 4.70
CA LEU A 44 4.31 -13.64 4.58
C LEU A 44 4.45 -12.12 4.68
N LEU A 45 3.66 -11.38 3.89
CA LEU A 45 3.74 -9.92 3.84
C LEU A 45 3.40 -9.30 5.20
N ASN A 46 2.38 -9.80 5.89
CA ASN A 46 2.02 -9.32 7.22
C ASN A 46 3.07 -9.68 8.28
N ARG A 47 3.60 -10.91 8.25
CA ARG A 47 4.67 -11.34 9.15
C ARG A 47 5.94 -10.48 8.97
N ARG A 48 6.24 -10.03 7.74
CA ARG A 48 7.38 -9.15 7.44
C ARG A 48 7.06 -7.65 7.49
N GLY A 49 5.85 -7.26 7.89
CA GLY A 49 5.44 -5.86 7.99
C GLY A 49 5.43 -5.11 6.64
N ALA A 50 5.27 -5.82 5.53
CA ALA A 50 5.31 -5.25 4.19
C ALA A 50 3.97 -4.60 3.82
N THR A 51 3.79 -3.35 4.24
CA THR A 51 2.55 -2.57 4.01
C THR A 51 2.63 -1.64 2.79
N THR A 52 3.84 -1.39 2.28
CA THR A 52 4.08 -0.59 1.07
C THR A 52 4.36 -1.49 -0.12
N ARG A 53 4.03 -1.03 -1.33
CA ARG A 53 4.34 -1.76 -2.57
C ARG A 53 5.82 -2.14 -2.69
N ALA A 54 6.71 -1.17 -2.46
CA ALA A 54 8.15 -1.40 -2.57
C ALA A 54 8.61 -2.50 -1.61
N LYS A 55 8.16 -2.45 -0.35
CA LYS A 55 8.53 -3.47 0.64
C LYS A 55 7.91 -4.83 0.33
N ARG A 56 6.68 -4.87 -0.21
CA ARG A 56 6.09 -6.12 -0.69
C ARG A 56 6.95 -6.77 -1.75
N MET A 57 7.37 -6.03 -2.78
CA MET A 57 8.19 -6.57 -3.86
C MET A 57 9.54 -7.11 -3.36
N GLU A 58 10.19 -6.39 -2.45
CA GLU A 58 11.43 -6.84 -1.81
C GLU A 58 11.21 -8.16 -1.06
N VAL A 59 10.19 -8.22 -0.20
CA VAL A 59 9.87 -9.42 0.59
C VAL A 59 9.51 -10.62 -0.30
N VAL A 60 8.75 -10.40 -1.38
CA VAL A 60 8.41 -11.48 -2.32
C VAL A 60 9.66 -12.01 -3.03
N GLN A 61 10.54 -11.12 -3.51
CA GLN A 61 11.78 -11.55 -4.17
C GLN A 61 12.67 -12.36 -3.22
N GLU A 62 12.86 -11.90 -1.99
CA GLU A 62 13.61 -12.63 -0.97
C GLU A 62 13.01 -14.01 -0.68
N ALA A 63 11.70 -14.06 -0.44
CA ALA A 63 10.99 -15.31 -0.11
C ALA A 63 10.99 -16.29 -1.28
N CYS A 64 10.87 -15.81 -2.52
CA CYS A 64 10.97 -16.64 -3.72
C CYS A 64 12.39 -17.20 -3.91
N ALA A 65 13.42 -16.37 -3.72
CA ALA A 65 14.82 -16.83 -3.74
C ALA A 65 15.09 -17.88 -2.65
N ALA A 66 14.47 -17.72 -1.46
CA ALA A 66 14.57 -18.63 -0.34
C ALA A 66 13.64 -19.87 -0.44
N ARG A 67 12.79 -19.96 -1.48
CA ARG A 67 11.75 -21.00 -1.65
C ARG A 67 10.75 -21.08 -0.49
N GLU A 68 10.49 -19.95 0.17
CA GLU A 68 9.49 -19.80 1.23
C GLU A 68 8.06 -19.65 0.69
N LEU A 69 7.91 -19.42 -0.61
CA LEU A 69 6.63 -19.32 -1.32
C LEU A 69 6.49 -20.43 -2.36
N PRO A 70 5.24 -20.85 -2.68
CA PRO A 70 5.00 -21.80 -3.76
C PRO A 70 5.41 -21.19 -5.11
N PRO A 71 5.88 -22.01 -6.08
CA PRO A 71 6.33 -21.50 -7.37
C PRO A 71 5.31 -20.62 -8.11
N SER A 72 4.02 -20.96 -8.01
CA SER A 72 2.91 -20.18 -8.61
C SER A 72 2.84 -18.73 -8.12
N ASP A 73 3.25 -18.48 -6.88
CA ASP A 73 3.26 -17.14 -6.27
C ASP A 73 4.47 -16.32 -6.73
N CYS A 74 5.52 -16.99 -7.21
CA CYS A 74 6.75 -16.37 -7.71
C CYS A 74 6.70 -16.06 -9.21
N GLU A 75 5.90 -16.78 -9.99
CA GLU A 75 5.70 -16.55 -11.43
C GLU A 75 4.94 -15.23 -11.73
N SER A 76 4.18 -14.74 -10.76
CA SER A 76 3.22 -13.64 -10.94
C SER A 76 3.84 -12.24 -11.04
N ILE A 77 5.16 -12.08 -10.86
CA ILE A 77 5.83 -10.76 -10.79
C ILE A 77 5.82 -10.04 -12.16
N SER A 78 5.67 -10.76 -13.27
CA SER A 78 5.57 -10.19 -14.63
C SER A 78 4.12 -9.85 -15.05
N GLY A 79 3.11 -10.56 -14.53
CA GLY A 79 1.68 -10.34 -14.83
C GLY A 79 0.96 -9.32 -13.92
N THR A 80 1.48 -9.09 -12.71
CA THR A 80 0.96 -8.12 -11.72
C THR A 80 1.26 -6.66 -12.06
N ARG A 81 1.77 -6.33 -13.25
CA ARG A 81 1.97 -4.92 -13.65
C ARG A 81 0.66 -4.11 -13.64
N ARG A 82 -0.49 -4.79 -13.73
CA ARG A 82 -1.85 -4.21 -13.65
C ARG A 82 -2.46 -4.18 -12.24
N LEU A 83 -1.87 -4.85 -11.26
CA LEU A 83 -2.36 -4.90 -9.86
C LEU A 83 -1.74 -3.83 -8.98
N TYR A 84 -0.90 -2.99 -9.57
CA TYR A 84 -0.13 -1.97 -8.89
C TYR A 84 0.04 -0.74 -9.81
N GLN A 85 -0.99 -0.34 -10.54
CA GLN A 85 -1.05 1.01 -11.13
C GLN A 85 -2.00 1.86 -10.29
N ASP A 86 -1.44 2.51 -9.29
CA ASP A 86 -1.82 3.82 -8.77
C ASP A 86 -0.51 4.49 -8.30
#